data_AF-A0A3R9PYE8-F1
#
_entry.id   AF-A0A3R9PYE8-F1
#
_cell.length_a   1.000
_cell.length_b   1.000
_cell.length_c   1.000
_cell.angle_alpha   90.00
_cell.angle_beta   90.00
_cell.angle_gamma   90.00
#
_symmetry.space_group_name_H-M   'P 1'
#
loop_
_entity.id
_entity.type
_entity.pdbx_description
1 polymer ?
#
loop_
_entity_poly.entity_id
_entity_poly.type
_entity_poly.pdbx_seq_one_letter_code
_entity_poly.pdbx_strand_id
1 'polypeptide(L)' 'MNTKLTNKAAAETPVAKRPRGFAAMDAATQRRIASEGGRASHLSGRGHRFTSEEARAAGRKGGQASRGSGTRGTAAE' A
#
# COMPACT_ATOMS: atom_id res chain seq x y z
N MET A 1 13.94 -10.42 53.69
CA MET A 1 13.90 -9.16 52.91
C MET A 1 14.45 -9.50 51.54
N ASN A 2 13.58 -9.74 50.56
CA ASN A 2 13.99 -10.32 49.28
C ASN A 2 13.72 -9.29 48.18
N THR A 3 14.76 -8.54 47.82
CA THR A 3 14.73 -7.56 46.74
C THR A 3 14.75 -8.29 45.39
N LYS A 4 13.58 -8.42 44.75
CA LYS A 4 13.47 -8.77 43.33
C LYS A 4 14.08 -7.63 42.50
N LEU A 5 15.32 -7.78 42.03
CA LEU A 5 15.79 -7.00 40.89
C LEU A 5 15.12 -7.54 39.63
N THR A 6 14.15 -6.81 39.11
CA THR A 6 13.64 -7.02 37.76
C THR A 6 14.62 -6.38 36.78
N ASN A 7 15.29 -7.23 36.01
CA ASN A 7 16.10 -6.80 34.87
C ASN A 7 15.15 -6.25 33.79
N LYS A 8 14.88 -4.95 33.82
CA LYS A 8 14.15 -4.27 32.76
C LYS A 8 15.15 -4.01 31.64
N ALA A 9 15.14 -4.91 30.66
CA ALA A 9 15.90 -4.80 29.43
C ALA A 9 15.86 -3.35 28.93
N ALA A 10 17.04 -2.74 28.87
CA ALA A 10 17.24 -1.44 28.27
C ALA A 10 16.73 -1.54 26.83
N ALA A 11 15.61 -0.88 26.56
CA ALA A 11 15.07 -0.77 25.22
C ALA A 11 16.10 -0.02 24.38
N GLU A 12 16.77 -0.76 23.50
CA GLU A 12 17.64 -0.20 22.46
C GLU A 12 16.82 0.83 21.69
N THR A 13 17.24 2.09 21.77
CA THR A 13 16.65 3.17 20.99
C THR A 13 16.89 2.83 19.52
N PRO A 14 15.85 2.71 18.67
CA PRO A 14 16.07 2.42 17.27
C PRO A 14 16.85 3.59 16.66
N VAL A 15 18.11 3.36 16.32
CA VAL A 15 18.95 4.34 15.63
C VAL A 15 18.19 4.79 14.39
N ALA A 16 17.76 6.05 14.38
CA ALA A 16 16.98 6.62 13.29
C ALA A 16 17.80 6.51 11.99
N LYS A 17 17.37 5.61 11.10
CA LYS A 17 18.03 5.44 9.80
C LYS A 17 17.81 6.71 8.98
N ARG A 18 18.91 7.38 8.64
CA ARG A 18 18.89 8.52 7.72
C ARG A 18 18.25 8.09 6.39
N PRO A 19 17.36 8.91 5.80
CA PRO A 19 16.78 8.60 4.49
C PRO A 19 17.90 8.51 3.45
N ARG A 20 17.75 7.58 2.49
CA ARG A 20 18.70 7.35 1.40
C ARG A 20 17.93 7.09 0.10
N GLY A 21 18.62 7.24 -1.03
CA GLY A 21 18.05 6.95 -2.35
C GLY A 21 16.82 7.82 -2.62
N PHE A 22 15.75 7.20 -3.10
CA PHE A 22 14.49 7.90 -3.44
C PHE A 22 13.93 8.73 -2.28
N ALA A 23 13.98 8.18 -1.05
CA ALA A 23 13.46 8.86 0.14
C ALA A 23 14.31 10.08 0.58
N ALA A 24 15.56 10.19 0.11
CA ALA A 24 16.43 11.33 0.40
C ALA A 24 16.33 12.45 -0.64
N MET A 25 15.63 12.23 -1.76
CA MET A 25 15.48 13.23 -2.81
C MET A 25 14.48 14.32 -2.43
N ASP A 26 14.57 15.48 -3.10
CA ASP A 26 13.57 16.54 -2.99
C ASP A 26 12.17 16.07 -3.47
N ALA A 27 11.11 16.63 -2.89
CA ALA A 27 9.73 16.25 -3.15
C ALA A 27 9.32 16.42 -4.63
N ALA A 28 9.81 17.46 -5.31
CA ALA A 28 9.53 17.67 -6.73
C ALA A 28 10.17 16.57 -7.58
N THR A 29 11.40 16.19 -7.24
CA THR A 29 12.13 15.11 -7.91
C THR A 29 11.47 13.75 -7.68
N GLN A 30 11.07 13.46 -6.44
CA GLN A 30 10.32 12.22 -6.12
C GLN A 30 9.02 12.13 -6.91
N ARG A 31 8.23 13.21 -6.97
CA ARG A 31 6.98 13.26 -7.74
C ARG A 31 7.21 13.02 -9.23
N ARG A 32 8.24 13.65 -9.81
CA ARG A 32 8.58 13.45 -11.22
C ARG A 32 8.92 12.00 -11.51
N ILE A 33 9.82 11.40 -10.74
CA ILE A 33 10.25 10.01 -10.92
C ILE A 33 9.08 9.04 -10.69
N ALA A 34 8.24 9.26 -9.66
CA ALA A 34 7.05 8.43 -9.43
C ALA A 34 6.05 8.52 -10.60
N SER A 35 5.84 9.73 -11.13
CA SER A 35 4.95 9.96 -12.27
C SER A 35 5.49 9.29 -13.54
N GLU A 36 6.79 9.43 -13.80
CA GLU A 36 7.48 8.78 -14.91
C GLU A 36 7.43 7.25 -14.78
N GLY A 37 7.65 6.71 -13.58
CA GLY A 37 7.57 5.28 -13.29
C GLY A 37 6.18 4.71 -13.58
N GLY A 38 5.11 5.36 -13.12
CA GLY A 38 3.75 4.92 -13.41
C GLY A 38 3.39 4.95 -14.89
N ARG A 39 3.80 6.02 -15.60
CA ARG A 39 3.63 6.13 -17.05
C ARG A 39 4.42 5.05 -17.79
N ALA A 40 5.67 4.83 -17.42
CA ALA A 40 6.53 3.81 -18.01
C ALA A 40 5.96 2.41 -17.80
N SER A 41 5.44 2.09 -16.61
CA SER A 41 4.77 0.81 -16.37
C SER A 41 3.59 0.60 -17.31
N HIS A 42 2.74 1.61 -17.50
CA HIS A 42 1.60 1.52 -18.41
C HIS A 42 2.03 1.41 -19.88
N LEU A 43 2.98 2.27 -20.30
CA LEU A 43 3.51 2.31 -21.66
C LEU A 43 4.30 1.05 -22.03
N SER A 44 4.93 0.39 -21.05
CA SER A 44 5.73 -0.82 -21.29
C SER A 44 4.92 -1.94 -21.94
N GLY A 45 3.59 -1.85 -21.95
CA GLY A 45 2.71 -2.76 -22.69
C GLY A 45 2.80 -4.21 -22.22
N ARG A 46 3.50 -4.45 -21.11
CA ARG A 46 3.72 -5.78 -20.53
C ARG A 46 2.54 -6.24 -19.68
N GLY A 47 1.48 -5.42 -19.63
CA GLY A 47 0.21 -5.76 -19.00
C GLY A 47 -0.58 -6.74 -19.84
N HIS A 48 -1.38 -7.57 -19.17
CA HIS A 48 -2.37 -8.42 -19.81
C HIS A 48 -3.37 -7.55 -20.58
N ARG A 49 -3.55 -7.82 -21.88
CA ARG A 49 -4.62 -7.20 -22.66
C ARG A 49 -5.87 -8.04 -22.48
N PHE A 50 -6.85 -7.48 -21.79
CA PHE A 50 -8.14 -8.13 -21.63
C PHE A 50 -8.84 -8.24 -22.98
N THR A 51 -9.30 -9.44 -23.29
CA THR A 51 -10.33 -9.61 -24.32
C THR A 51 -11.66 -9.05 -23.79
N SER A 52 -12.59 -8.72 -24.69
CA SER A 52 -13.91 -8.19 -24.30
C SER A 52 -14.67 -9.13 -23.36
N GLU A 53 -14.47 -10.44 -23.51
CA GLU A 53 -15.06 -11.46 -22.64
C GLU A 53 -14.44 -11.44 -21.23
N GLU A 54 -13.11 -11.42 -21.15
CA GLU A 54 -12.41 -11.37 -19.86
C GLU A 54 -12.69 -10.07 -19.08
N ALA A 55 -12.74 -8.93 -19.77
CA ALA A 55 -13.12 -7.66 -19.15
C ALA A 55 -14.54 -7.73 -18.55
N ARG A 56 -15.48 -8.36 -19.26
CA ARG A 56 -16.86 -8.54 -18.80
C ARG A 56 -16.94 -9.51 -17.62
N ALA A 57 -16.16 -10.59 -17.63
CA ALA A 57 -16.08 -11.55 -16.52
C ALA A 57 -15.47 -10.90 -15.27
N ALA A 58 -14.37 -10.16 -15.42
CA ALA A 58 -13.73 -9.42 -14.34
C ALA A 58 -14.66 -8.35 -13.74
N GLY A 59 -15.35 -7.58 -14.59
CA GLY A 59 -16.34 -6.58 -14.16
C GLY A 59 -17.51 -7.20 -13.40
N ARG A 60 -18.04 -8.34 -13.87
CA ARG A 60 -19.10 -9.09 -13.16
C ARG A 60 -18.61 -9.55 -11.78
N LYS A 61 -17.40 -10.11 -11.70
CA LYS A 61 -16.80 -10.54 -10.43
C LYS A 61 -16.59 -9.38 -9.46
N GLY A 62 -16.08 -8.24 -9.95
CA GLY A 62 -15.92 -7.03 -9.15
C GLY A 62 -17.26 -6.48 -8.64
N GLY A 63 -18.29 -6.48 -9.47
CA GLY A 63 -19.65 -6.08 -9.09
C GLY A 63 -20.29 -7.01 -8.06
N GLN A 64 -20.02 -8.31 -8.11
CA GLN A 64 -20.46 -9.26 -7.09
C GLN A 64 -19.74 -9.02 -5.74
N ALA A 65 -18.42 -8.77 -5.79
CA ALA A 65 -17.62 -8.51 -4.60
C ALA A 65 -18.03 -7.20 -3.89
N SER A 66 -18.30 -6.13 -4.64
CA SER A 66 -18.72 -4.84 -4.06
C SER A 66 -20.13 -4.88 -3.47
N ARG A 67 -21.06 -5.61 -4.11
CA ARG A 67 -22.42 -5.80 -3.60
C ARG A 67 -22.48 -6.61 -2.30
N GLY A 68 -21.51 -7.48 -2.04
CA GLY A 68 -21.39 -8.20 -0.76
C GLY A 68 -20.89 -7.35 0.43
N SER A 69 -20.31 -6.17 0.16
CA SER A 69 -19.69 -5.31 1.18
C SER A 69 -20.52 -4.06 1.55
N GLY A 70 -21.64 -3.81 0.86
CA GLY A 70 -22.39 -2.54 0.96
C GLY A 70 -23.52 -2.47 1.98
N THR A 71 -23.85 -3.56 2.68
CA THR A 71 -25.00 -3.64 3.62
C THR A 71 -24.60 -3.72 5.09
N ARG A 72 -23.57 -2.98 5.50
CA ARG A 72 -23.29 -2.69 6.94
C ARG A 72 -22.87 -1.23 7.08
N GLY A 73 -23.85 -0.32 7.17
CA GLY A 73 -23.54 1.10 7.34
C GLY A 73 -24.70 2.06 7.58
N THR A 74 -25.96 1.61 7.63
CA THR A 74 -27.10 2.49 7.94
C THR A 74 -28.17 1.78 8.76
N ALA A 75 -27.93 1.62 10.07
CA ALA A 75 -28.96 1.32 11.06
C ALA A 75 -28.41 1.58 12.47
N ALA A 76 -28.58 2.81 12.95
CA ALA A 76 -28.55 3.18 14.36
C ALA A 76 -29.21 4.57 14.50
N GLU A 77 -30.53 4.55 14.68
CA GLU A 77 -31.31 5.59 15.39
C GLU A 77 -31.75 4.96 16.72
#